data_AF-A0A7C1FCN9-F1
#
_entry.id   AF-A0A7C1FCN9-F1
#
_cell.length_a   1.000
_cell.length_b   1.000
_cell.length_c   1.000
_cell.angle_alpha   90.00
_cell.angle_beta   90.00
_cell.angle_gamma   90.00
#
_symmetry.space_group_name_H-M   'P 1'
#
loop_
_entity.id
_entity.type
_entity.pdbx_description
1 polymer ?
#
loop_
_entity_poly.entity_id
_entity_poly.type
_entity_poly.pdbx_seq_one_letter_code
_entity_poly.pdbx_strand_id
1 'polypeptide(L)' 'GGIIVAIAKELGLPIRFIGIGEDLEDLTDFSAEVFIKALLPTFNGK' A
#
# COMPACT_ATOMS: atom_id res chain seq x y z
N GLY A 1 3.83 7.31 -1.17
CA GLY A 1 3.95 5.94 -0.62
C GLY A 1 3.73 5.90 0.88
N GLY A 2 4.73 6.26 1.68
CA GLY A 2 4.73 6.00 3.14
C GLY A 2 3.61 6.64 3.98
N ILE A 3 2.94 7.70 3.49
CA ILE A 3 1.81 8.35 4.20
C ILE A 3 0.67 7.38 4.54
N ILE A 4 0.53 6.31 3.76
CA ILE A 4 -0.48 5.28 3.94
C ILE A 4 -0.46 4.65 5.35
N VAL A 5 0.73 4.56 5.97
CA VAL A 5 0.92 4.00 7.31
C VAL A 5 0.30 4.92 8.37
N ALA A 6 0.48 6.23 8.21
CA ALA A 6 -0.10 7.22 9.12
C ALA A 6 -1.62 7.26 9.00
N ILE A 7 -2.15 7.22 7.77
CA ILE A 7 -3.60 7.19 7.50
C ILE A 7 -4.24 5.94 8.12
N ALA A 8 -3.64 4.76 7.90
CA ALA A 8 -4.13 3.52 8.46
C ALA A 8 -4.12 3.53 10.00
N LYS A 9 -3.07 4.09 10.60
CA LYS A 9 -2.96 4.23 12.07
C LYS A 9 -4.00 5.21 12.64
N GLU A 10 -4.20 6.34 11.99
CA GLU A 10 -5.12 7.39 12.46
C GLU A 10 -6.58 6.96 12.33
N LEU A 11 -6.96 6.36 11.20
CA LEU A 11 -8.35 6.01 10.93
C LEU A 11 -8.76 4.65 11.49
N GLY A 12 -7.81 3.72 11.65
CA GLY A 12 -8.11 2.34 12.06
C GLY A 12 -8.99 1.57 11.07
N LEU A 13 -9.11 2.05 9.83
CA LEU A 13 -9.95 1.46 8.79
C LEU A 13 -9.10 0.65 7.78
N PRO A 14 -9.66 -0.41 7.20
CA PRO A 14 -8.96 -1.18 6.17
C PRO A 14 -8.85 -0.39 4.88
N ILE A 15 -7.66 -0.37 4.30
CA ILE A 15 -7.43 0.13 2.95
C ILE A 15 -7.84 -0.97 1.98
N ARG A 16 -8.70 -0.62 1.02
CA ARG A 16 -9.30 -1.59 0.08
C ARG A 16 -8.63 -1.56 -1.29
N PHE A 17 -8.35 -0.38 -1.81
CA PHE A 17 -7.79 -0.21 -3.15
C PHE A 17 -6.63 0.80 -3.17
N ILE A 18 -5.77 0.68 -4.16
CA ILE A 18 -4.66 1.60 -4.43
C ILE A 18 -4.54 1.84 -5.94
N GLY A 19 -4.25 3.09 -6.32
CA GLY A 19 -3.90 3.44 -7.69
C GLY A 19 -2.39 3.30 -7.90
N ILE A 20 -1.98 2.58 -8.95
CA ILE A 20 -0.57 2.38 -9.31
C ILE A 20 -0.13 3.13 -10.59
N GLY A 21 -1.05 3.88 -11.20
CA GLY A 21 -0.85 4.64 -12.42
C GLY A 21 -2.03 5.59 -12.67
N GLU A 22 -2.20 6.04 -13.91
CA GLU A 22 -3.17 7.07 -14.30
C GLU A 22 -4.43 6.51 -14.99
N ASP A 23 -4.37 5.26 -15.48
CA ASP A 23 -5.46 4.65 -16.22
C ASP A 23 -6.50 4.00 -15.30
N LEU A 24 -7.70 3.71 -15.84
CA LEU A 24 -8.78 3.10 -15.06
C LEU A 24 -8.38 1.71 -14.53
N GLU A 25 -7.58 1.00 -15.31
CA GLU A 25 -7.09 -0.34 -15.03
C GLU A 25 -6.04 -0.36 -13.89
N ASP A 26 -5.50 0.79 -13.51
CA ASP A 26 -4.48 0.92 -12.47
C ASP A 26 -5.04 0.95 -11.05
N LEU A 27 -6.37 0.88 -10.88
CA LEU A 27 -6.99 0.71 -9.58
C LEU A 27 -7.08 -0.78 -9.23
N THR A 28 -6.33 -1.18 -8.20
CA THR A 28 -6.24 -2.58 -7.78
C THR A 28 -6.46 -2.77 -6.28
N ASP A 29 -6.72 -4.01 -5.86
CA ASP A 29 -6.85 -4.38 -4.46
C ASP A 29 -5.56 -4.09 -3.69
N PHE A 30 -5.69 -3.51 -2.51
CA PHE A 30 -4.55 -3.20 -1.66
C PHE A 30 -4.03 -4.46 -0.94
N SER A 31 -2.73 -4.75 -1.12
CA SER A 31 -2.00 -5.76 -0.34
C SER A 31 -0.86 -5.11 0.44
N ALA A 32 -0.93 -5.17 1.76
CA ALA A 32 0.10 -4.63 2.64
C ALA A 32 1.46 -5.32 2.42
N GLU A 33 1.46 -6.63 2.17
CA GLU A 33 2.69 -7.38 1.93
C GLU A 33 3.37 -6.93 0.63
N VAL A 34 2.60 -6.83 -0.47
CA VAL A 34 3.12 -6.37 -1.76
C VAL A 34 3.61 -4.92 -1.65
N PHE A 35 2.84 -4.07 -0.97
CA PHE A 35 3.19 -2.67 -0.77
C PHE A 35 4.51 -2.50 0.00
N ILE A 36 4.71 -3.24 1.10
CA ILE A 36 5.95 -3.18 1.88
C ILE A 36 7.14 -3.74 1.10
N LYS A 37 6.97 -4.85 0.37
CA LYS A 37 8.04 -5.39 -0.48
C LYS A 37 8.46 -4.39 -1.57
N ALA A 38 7.51 -3.70 -2.19
CA ALA A 38 7.78 -2.68 -3.19
C ALA A 38 8.43 -1.41 -2.60
N LEU A 39 7.98 -1.00 -1.41
CA LEU A 39 8.49 0.19 -0.73
C LEU A 39 9.88 -0.04 -0.10
N LEU A 40 10.15 -1.25 0.39
CA LEU A 40 11.38 -1.64 1.07
C LEU A 40 11.98 -2.92 0.44
N PRO A 41 12.62 -2.82 -0.75
CA PRO A 41 13.07 -4.00 -1.51
C PRO A 41 14.11 -4.87 -0.79
N THR A 42 14.83 -4.31 0.18
CA THR A 42 15.84 -5.02 0.99
C THR A 42 15.29 -5.58 2.30
N PHE A 43 13.99 -5.39 2.58
CA PHE A 43 13.35 -5.85 3.80
C PHE A 43 12.95 -7.32 3.68
N ASN A 44 13.63 -8.18 4.45
CA ASN A 44 13.43 -9.63 4.42
C ASN A 44 12.47 -10.14 5.52
N GLY A 45 11.67 -9.26 6.13
CA GLY A 45 10.69 -9.65 7.15
C GLY A 45 11.29 -10.26 8.43
N LYS A 46 12.58 -10.02 8.67
CA LYS A 46 13.33 -10.41 9.87
C LYS A 46 13.84 -9.17 10.58
#